data_AF-A0A6B2HA48-F1
#
_entry.id   AF-A0A6B2HA48-F1
#
_cell.length_a   1.000
_cell.length_b   1.000
_cell.length_c   1.000
_cell.angle_alpha   90.00
_cell.angle_beta   90.00
_cell.angle_gamma   90.00
#
_symmetry.space_group_name_H-M   'P 1'
#
loop_
_entity.id
_entity.type
_entity.pdbx_description
1 polymer ?
#
loop_
_entity_poly.entity_id
_entity_poly.type
_entity_poly.pdbx_seq_one_letter_code
_entity_poly.pdbx_strand_id
1 'polypeptide(L)'
;MKFNFAKTSFSVLVCATMLASCVSSKKYEDLKASNEALTAEQAASKQKVDELTSSLKEREQKLAEMERQMNEQEKALNNLKNEINTSLKDFNQGDLSVNIKDGKVYVSMSDKLLFATGSTKVNPTGQKALNQLVDVLKKNQEVGVMVEGHTDDVEVLPGTKTIADNWDLSVLRATEITRMLTQKGLSPDRVTPSGRAYFQPADTGRTAAAKAKNRRTEIILTPDLTEVYKVLGIQAQK
;
A
#
# COMPACT_ATOMS: atom_id res chain seq x y z
N MET A 1 47.59 -17.32 -97.84
CA MET A 1 46.30 -17.48 -97.15
C MET A 1 46.54 -18.27 -95.86
N LYS A 2 45.88 -17.89 -94.74
CA LYS A 2 45.87 -18.51 -93.39
C LYS A 2 46.69 -17.82 -92.28
N PHE A 3 46.14 -16.67 -91.86
CA PHE A 3 45.72 -16.30 -90.51
C PHE A 3 46.65 -16.50 -89.28
N ASN A 4 47.20 -15.36 -88.84
CA ASN A 4 47.43 -15.00 -87.44
C ASN A 4 46.10 -15.03 -86.66
N PHE A 5 45.93 -15.93 -85.68
CA PHE A 5 44.75 -15.87 -84.78
C PHE A 5 44.99 -16.34 -83.33
N ALA A 6 46.18 -16.83 -82.97
CA ALA A 6 46.37 -17.52 -81.68
C ALA A 6 46.97 -16.68 -80.54
N LYS A 7 47.52 -15.48 -80.79
CA LYS A 7 48.16 -14.66 -79.73
C LYS A 7 47.28 -13.54 -79.17
N THR A 8 46.20 -13.19 -79.85
CA THR A 8 45.26 -12.14 -79.41
C THR A 8 44.18 -12.65 -78.45
N SER A 9 43.85 -13.95 -78.41
CA SER A 9 42.81 -14.48 -77.51
C SER A 9 43.26 -14.64 -76.05
N PHE A 10 44.54 -14.88 -75.76
CA PHE A 10 44.99 -15.09 -74.38
C PHE A 10 45.19 -13.76 -73.61
N SER A 11 45.59 -12.69 -74.30
CA SER A 11 45.77 -11.37 -73.68
C SER A 11 44.43 -10.67 -73.41
N VAL A 12 43.39 -10.92 -74.21
CA VAL A 12 42.04 -10.38 -73.98
C VAL A 12 41.32 -11.14 -72.86
N LEU A 13 41.54 -12.45 -72.72
CA LEU A 13 40.90 -13.26 -71.67
C LEU A 13 41.46 -12.97 -70.27
N VAL A 14 42.75 -12.64 -70.14
CA VAL A 14 43.38 -12.23 -68.86
C VAL A 14 43.01 -10.79 -68.48
N CYS A 15 42.74 -9.91 -69.45
CA CYS A 15 42.30 -8.54 -69.19
C CYS A 15 40.80 -8.49 -68.82
N ALA A 16 39.97 -9.37 -69.40
CA ALA A 16 38.54 -9.45 -69.10
C ALA A 16 38.24 -9.97 -67.68
N THR A 17 39.11 -10.79 -67.09
CA THR A 17 38.97 -11.25 -65.69
C THR A 17 39.52 -10.27 -64.67
N MET A 18 40.38 -9.32 -65.07
CA MET A 18 40.92 -8.25 -64.22
C MET A 18 40.02 -7.01 -64.13
N LEU A 19 39.07 -6.84 -65.05
CA LEU A 19 38.16 -5.68 -65.09
C LEU A 19 36.82 -5.92 -64.36
N ALA A 20 36.54 -7.14 -63.91
CA ALA A 20 35.34 -7.47 -63.14
C ALA A 20 35.45 -7.14 -61.63
N SER A 21 36.61 -6.67 -61.16
CA SER A 21 36.91 -6.40 -59.75
C SER A 21 36.86 -4.91 -59.36
N CYS A 22 36.50 -4.01 -60.28
CA CYS A 22 36.38 -2.59 -59.98
C CYS A 22 34.97 -2.26 -59.47
N VAL A 23 34.76 -2.39 -58.15
CA VAL A 23 33.63 -1.68 -57.50
C VAL A 23 33.84 -0.18 -57.73
N SER A 24 32.82 0.54 -58.23
CA SER A 24 32.95 1.98 -58.44
C SER A 24 33.31 2.68 -57.11
N SER A 25 34.30 3.56 -57.09
CA SER A 25 34.76 4.26 -55.87
C SER A 25 33.60 4.86 -55.06
N LYS A 26 32.58 5.41 -55.73
CA LYS A 26 31.36 5.93 -55.09
C LYS A 26 30.62 4.86 -54.26
N LYS A 27 30.44 3.66 -54.81
CA LYS A 27 29.78 2.52 -54.14
C LYS A 27 30.60 1.98 -52.97
N TYR A 28 31.93 2.11 -53.01
CA TYR A 28 32.80 1.79 -51.89
C TYR A 28 32.68 2.82 -50.75
N GLU A 29 32.68 4.12 -51.08
CA GLU A 29 32.48 5.19 -50.09
C GLU A 29 31.08 5.15 -49.46
N ASP A 30 30.02 4.94 -50.26
CA ASP A 30 28.64 4.79 -49.74
C ASP A 30 28.53 3.57 -48.80
N LEU A 31 29.17 2.45 -49.15
CA LEU A 31 29.17 1.24 -48.32
C LEU A 31 30.00 1.44 -47.03
N LYS A 32 31.11 2.17 -47.09
CA LYS A 32 31.93 2.53 -45.94
C LYS A 32 31.16 3.43 -44.97
N ALA A 33 30.53 4.49 -45.49
CA ALA A 33 29.67 5.38 -44.70
C ALA A 33 28.49 4.63 -44.05
N SER A 34 27.86 3.69 -44.77
CA SER A 34 26.80 2.84 -44.22
C SER A 34 27.29 1.91 -43.12
N ASN A 35 28.50 1.35 -43.24
CA ASN A 35 29.10 0.52 -42.18
C ASN A 35 29.43 1.36 -40.94
N GLU A 36 30.04 2.54 -41.13
CA GLU A 36 30.33 3.46 -40.03
C GLU A 36 29.04 3.87 -39.30
N ALA A 37 27.98 4.21 -40.03
CA ALA A 37 26.67 4.51 -39.44
C ALA A 37 26.07 3.31 -38.67
N LEU A 38 26.13 2.10 -39.24
CA LEU A 38 25.64 0.89 -38.58
C LEU A 38 26.44 0.56 -37.31
N THR A 39 27.77 0.74 -37.33
CA THR A 39 28.60 0.55 -36.13
C THR A 39 28.30 1.58 -35.04
N ALA A 40 28.00 2.83 -35.42
CA ALA A 40 27.59 3.87 -34.48
C ALA A 40 26.22 3.56 -33.86
N GLU A 41 25.25 3.10 -34.65
CA GLU A 41 23.94 2.67 -34.17
C GLU A 41 24.05 1.45 -33.25
N GLN A 42 24.88 0.46 -33.60
CA GLN A 42 25.12 -0.72 -32.78
C GLN A 42 25.80 -0.35 -31.45
N ALA A 43 26.74 0.60 -31.46
CA ALA A 43 27.36 1.12 -30.25
C ALA A 43 26.35 1.86 -29.35
N ALA A 44 25.49 2.71 -29.93
CA ALA A 44 24.43 3.41 -29.20
C ALA A 44 23.39 2.44 -28.62
N SER A 45 23.01 1.41 -29.39
CA SER A 45 22.10 0.35 -28.95
C SER A 45 22.71 -0.46 -27.80
N LYS A 46 23.99 -0.81 -27.89
CA LYS A 46 24.71 -1.51 -26.82
C LYS A 46 24.77 -0.68 -25.54
N GLN A 47 25.08 0.62 -25.64
CA GLN A 47 25.05 1.53 -24.50
C GLN A 47 23.67 1.57 -23.84
N LYS A 48 22.60 1.59 -24.64
CA LYS A 48 21.23 1.58 -24.13
C LYS A 48 20.84 0.25 -23.48
N VAL A 49 21.31 -0.87 -24.02
CA VAL A 49 21.15 -2.19 -23.38
C VAL A 49 21.87 -2.23 -22.05
N ASP A 50 23.11 -1.71 -21.97
CA ASP A 50 23.88 -1.69 -20.73
C ASP A 50 23.22 -0.79 -19.66
N GLU A 51 22.70 0.38 -20.06
CA GLU A 51 21.93 1.27 -19.19
C GLU A 51 20.63 0.63 -18.69
N LEU A 52 19.83 0.05 -19.59
CA LEU A 52 18.59 -0.64 -19.25
C LEU A 52 18.85 -1.85 -18.34
N THR A 53 19.91 -2.61 -18.60
CA THR A 53 20.31 -3.76 -17.77
C THR A 53 20.67 -3.31 -16.35
N SER A 54 21.39 -2.19 -16.23
CA SER A 54 21.73 -1.61 -14.93
C SER A 54 20.48 -1.12 -14.18
N SER A 55 19.58 -0.42 -14.88
CA SER A 55 18.32 0.07 -14.29
C SER A 55 17.37 -1.07 -13.90
N LEU A 56 17.31 -2.15 -14.67
CA LEU A 56 16.54 -3.35 -14.32
C LEU A 56 17.07 -4.00 -13.06
N LYS A 57 18.39 -4.16 -12.95
CA LYS A 57 19.03 -4.72 -11.75
C LYS A 57 18.71 -3.90 -10.49
N GLU A 58 18.75 -2.57 -10.59
CA GLU A 58 18.36 -1.70 -9.46
C GLU A 58 16.88 -1.85 -9.08
N ARG A 59 15.98 -1.94 -10.08
CA ARG A 59 14.55 -2.17 -9.84
C ARG A 59 14.29 -3.52 -9.20
N GLU A 60 14.95 -4.58 -9.65
CA GLU A 60 14.85 -5.92 -9.08
C GLU A 60 15.28 -5.93 -7.61
N GLN A 61 16.39 -5.28 -7.28
CA GLN A 61 16.86 -5.15 -5.89
C GLN A 61 15.86 -4.38 -5.02
N LYS A 62 15.29 -3.28 -5.54
CA LYS A 62 14.29 -2.48 -4.84
C LYS A 62 12.99 -3.25 -4.60
N LEU A 63 12.55 -4.06 -5.57
CA LEU A 63 11.39 -4.93 -5.43
C LEU A 63 11.63 -6.01 -4.38
N ALA A 64 12.81 -6.65 -4.38
CA ALA A 64 13.14 -7.67 -3.39
C ALA A 64 13.15 -7.12 -1.95
N GLU A 65 13.71 -5.92 -1.74
CA GLU A 65 13.67 -5.27 -0.41
C GLU A 65 12.23 -4.88 -0.02
N MET A 66 11.43 -4.38 -0.97
CA MET A 66 10.04 -4.05 -0.72
C MET A 66 9.22 -5.29 -0.32
N GLU A 67 9.38 -6.39 -1.03
CA GLU A 67 8.73 -7.66 -0.70
C GLU A 67 9.12 -8.14 0.70
N ARG A 68 10.40 -8.02 1.07
CA ARG A 68 10.88 -8.33 2.42
C ARG A 68 10.18 -7.48 3.48
N GLN A 69 10.13 -6.16 3.27
CA GLN A 69 9.47 -5.24 4.20
C GLN A 69 7.96 -5.50 4.30
N MET A 70 7.27 -5.74 3.18
CA MET A 70 5.84 -6.07 3.21
C MET A 70 5.55 -7.36 3.98
N ASN A 71 6.38 -8.39 3.78
CA ASN A 71 6.24 -9.66 4.50
C ASN A 71 6.50 -9.50 6.02
N GLU A 72 7.46 -8.67 6.41
CA GLU A 72 7.72 -8.34 7.82
C GLU A 72 6.54 -7.59 8.44
N GLN A 73 5.98 -6.61 7.72
CA GLN A 73 4.80 -5.86 8.15
C GLN A 73 3.56 -6.75 8.27
N GLU A 74 3.32 -7.66 7.33
CA GLU A 74 2.22 -8.62 7.39
C GLU A 74 2.33 -9.53 8.63
N LYS A 75 3.54 -10.01 8.94
CA LYS A 75 3.79 -10.78 10.17
C LYS A 75 3.51 -9.95 11.42
N ALA A 76 3.95 -8.70 11.45
CA ALA A 76 3.69 -7.79 12.57
C ALA A 76 2.18 -7.56 12.78
N LEU A 77 1.42 -7.33 11.70
CA LEU A 77 -0.04 -7.19 11.75
C LEU A 77 -0.73 -8.45 12.27
N ASN A 78 -0.31 -9.63 11.79
CA ASN A 78 -0.86 -10.90 12.25
C ASN A 78 -0.54 -11.16 13.73
N ASN A 79 0.67 -10.85 14.18
CA ASN A 79 1.06 -10.95 15.59
C ASN A 79 0.21 -10.00 16.45
N LEU A 80 0.09 -8.73 16.05
CA LEU A 80 -0.72 -7.74 16.75
C LEU A 80 -2.20 -8.19 16.84
N LYS A 81 -2.78 -8.66 15.73
CA LYS A 81 -4.14 -9.23 15.71
C LYS A 81 -4.27 -10.38 16.73
N ASN A 82 -3.31 -11.29 16.77
CA ASN A 82 -3.34 -12.45 17.66
C ASN A 82 -3.19 -12.04 19.14
N GLU A 83 -2.30 -11.10 19.44
CA GLU A 83 -2.15 -10.54 20.78
C GLU A 83 -3.43 -9.88 21.27
N ILE A 84 -4.09 -9.08 20.42
CA ILE A 84 -5.35 -8.43 20.75
C ILE A 84 -6.46 -9.46 20.97
N ASN A 85 -6.61 -10.42 20.05
CA ASN A 85 -7.59 -11.51 20.20
C ASN A 85 -7.37 -12.29 21.50
N THR A 86 -6.12 -12.55 21.86
CA THR A 86 -5.76 -13.25 23.10
C THR A 86 -6.09 -12.42 24.33
N SER A 87 -5.81 -11.12 24.30
CA SER A 87 -6.07 -10.18 25.40
C SER A 87 -7.58 -9.98 25.63
N LEU A 88 -8.37 -10.00 24.55
CA LEU A 88 -9.81 -9.72 24.56
C LEU A 88 -10.69 -10.98 24.52
N LYS A 89 -10.11 -12.17 24.71
CA LYS A 89 -10.81 -13.47 24.65
C LYS A 89 -11.96 -13.63 25.66
N ASP A 90 -11.92 -12.87 26.75
CA ASP A 90 -12.92 -12.93 27.83
C ASP A 90 -14.23 -12.21 27.45
N PHE A 91 -14.28 -11.51 26.31
CA PHE A 91 -15.47 -10.82 25.83
C PHE A 91 -16.24 -11.65 24.80
N ASN A 92 -17.54 -11.39 24.71
CA ASN A 92 -18.42 -12.07 23.78
C ASN A 92 -18.05 -11.74 22.32
N GLN A 93 -17.84 -12.76 21.49
CA GLN A 93 -17.54 -12.62 20.05
C GLN A 93 -18.65 -11.91 19.25
N GLY A 94 -19.89 -11.89 19.77
CA GLY A 94 -20.98 -11.13 19.15
C GLY A 94 -20.86 -9.61 19.35
N ASP A 95 -20.13 -9.18 20.38
CA ASP A 95 -19.97 -7.78 20.77
C ASP A 95 -18.56 -7.23 20.47
N LEU A 96 -17.62 -8.10 20.08
CA LEU A 96 -16.23 -7.74 19.81
C LEU A 96 -15.67 -8.59 18.67
N SER A 97 -14.97 -7.96 17.73
CA SER A 97 -14.23 -8.67 16.68
C SER A 97 -12.92 -7.96 16.33
N VAL A 98 -11.93 -8.73 15.90
CA VAL A 98 -10.62 -8.23 15.48
C VAL A 98 -10.28 -8.78 14.10
N ASN A 99 -10.17 -7.89 13.11
CA ASN A 99 -9.94 -8.25 11.71
C ASN A 99 -8.79 -7.44 11.11
N ILE A 100 -8.16 -7.97 10.07
CA ILE A 100 -7.19 -7.21 9.26
C ILE A 100 -7.90 -6.82 7.97
N LYS A 101 -7.80 -5.54 7.60
CA LYS A 101 -8.33 -4.99 6.36
C LYS A 101 -7.44 -3.84 5.90
N ASP A 102 -7.11 -3.78 4.61
CA ASP A 102 -6.33 -2.68 4.00
C ASP A 102 -5.02 -2.36 4.75
N GLY A 103 -4.30 -3.38 5.21
CA GLY A 103 -3.04 -3.21 5.95
C GLY A 103 -3.19 -2.65 7.37
N LYS A 104 -4.40 -2.68 7.94
CA LYS A 104 -4.70 -2.18 9.29
C LYS A 104 -5.43 -3.25 10.10
N VAL A 105 -5.30 -3.19 11.43
CA VAL A 105 -6.09 -4.03 12.34
C VAL A 105 -7.30 -3.23 12.82
N TYR A 106 -8.50 -3.78 12.61
CA TYR A 106 -9.76 -3.22 13.06
C TYR A 106 -10.24 -3.99 14.29
N VAL A 107 -10.32 -3.31 15.43
CA VAL A 107 -10.95 -3.81 16.65
C VAL A 107 -12.34 -3.19 16.72
N SER A 108 -13.37 -3.93 16.31
CA SER A 108 -14.75 -3.48 16.36
C SER A 108 -15.40 -3.89 17.67
N MET A 109 -15.92 -2.93 18.42
CA MET A 109 -16.62 -3.13 19.68
C MET A 109 -18.05 -2.59 19.57
N SER A 110 -19.04 -3.37 20.00
CA SER A 110 -20.43 -2.94 19.97
C SER A 110 -20.69 -1.81 20.96
N ASP A 111 -21.63 -0.94 20.62
CA ASP A 111 -22.06 0.13 21.51
C ASP A 111 -22.59 -0.42 22.85
N LYS A 112 -23.24 -1.59 22.81
CA LYS A 112 -23.74 -2.31 23.99
C LYS A 112 -22.62 -2.73 24.94
N LEU A 113 -21.47 -3.15 24.40
CA LEU A 113 -20.29 -3.49 25.21
C LEU A 113 -19.72 -2.25 25.89
N LEU A 114 -19.64 -1.14 25.16
CA LEU A 114 -18.91 0.06 25.58
C LEU A 114 -19.75 1.04 26.40
N PHE A 115 -21.02 1.22 26.08
CA PHE A 115 -21.85 2.31 26.60
C PHE A 115 -23.20 1.78 27.12
N ALA A 116 -23.81 2.56 28.01
CA ALA A 116 -25.23 2.40 28.31
C ALA A 116 -26.06 3.13 27.25
N THR A 117 -27.32 2.72 27.08
CA THR A 117 -28.27 3.38 26.16
C THR A 117 -28.33 4.88 26.43
N GLY A 118 -28.11 5.71 25.39
CA GLY A 118 -28.15 7.17 25.49
C GLY A 118 -26.96 7.80 26.22
N SER A 119 -25.96 7.02 26.62
CA SER A 119 -24.76 7.52 27.31
C SER A 119 -23.57 7.63 26.34
N THR A 120 -22.75 8.65 26.57
CA THR A 120 -21.40 8.80 25.98
C THR A 120 -20.31 8.36 26.96
N LYS A 121 -20.66 7.96 28.18
CA LYS A 121 -19.73 7.46 29.20
C LYS A 121 -19.56 5.95 29.10
N VAL A 122 -18.29 5.53 29.06
CA VAL A 122 -17.93 4.12 28.94
C VAL A 122 -18.29 3.38 30.23
N ASN A 123 -19.05 2.29 30.09
CA ASN A 123 -19.47 1.44 31.21
C ASN A 123 -18.30 0.57 31.72
N PRO A 124 -18.35 0.02 32.95
CA PRO A 124 -17.23 -0.73 33.54
C PRO A 124 -16.71 -1.91 32.69
N THR A 125 -17.58 -2.62 31.97
CA THR A 125 -17.19 -3.71 31.07
C THR A 125 -16.38 -3.18 29.89
N GLY A 126 -16.83 -2.10 29.27
CA GLY A 126 -16.10 -1.39 28.23
C GLY A 126 -14.74 -0.89 28.71
N GLN A 127 -14.67 -0.35 29.94
CA GLN A 127 -13.40 0.08 30.52
C GLN A 127 -12.42 -1.09 30.68
N LYS A 128 -12.89 -2.27 31.09
CA LYS A 128 -12.06 -3.49 31.16
C LYS A 128 -11.51 -3.85 29.78
N ALA A 129 -12.34 -3.83 28.74
CA ALA A 129 -11.92 -4.14 27.37
C ALA A 129 -10.87 -3.16 26.86
N LEU A 130 -11.11 -1.86 27.05
CA LEU A 130 -10.18 -0.81 26.65
C LEU A 130 -8.86 -0.90 27.41
N ASN A 131 -8.87 -1.24 28.70
CA ASN A 131 -7.63 -1.44 29.47
C ASN A 131 -6.79 -2.59 28.90
N GLN A 132 -7.42 -3.74 28.62
CA GLN A 132 -6.72 -4.89 28.02
C GLN A 132 -6.16 -4.59 26.63
N LEU A 133 -6.86 -3.75 25.84
CA LEU A 133 -6.35 -3.25 24.57
C LEU A 133 -5.14 -2.33 24.76
N VAL A 134 -5.21 -1.38 25.71
CA VAL A 134 -4.10 -0.46 26.01
C VAL A 134 -2.84 -1.23 26.41
N ASP A 135 -2.96 -2.31 27.18
CA ASP A 135 -1.81 -3.10 27.60
C ASP A 135 -1.09 -3.78 26.42
N VAL A 136 -1.80 -4.10 25.35
CA VAL A 136 -1.20 -4.57 24.08
C VAL A 136 -0.57 -3.39 23.32
N LEU A 137 -1.27 -2.25 23.22
CA LEU A 137 -0.80 -1.08 22.48
C LEU A 137 0.44 -0.39 23.10
N LYS A 138 0.67 -0.58 24.41
CA LYS A 138 1.90 -0.13 25.08
C LYS A 138 3.14 -0.91 24.66
N LYS A 139 2.97 -2.16 24.23
CA LYS A 139 4.06 -3.03 23.75
C LYS A 139 4.39 -2.78 22.27
N ASN A 140 3.44 -2.20 21.53
CA ASN A 140 3.52 -1.93 20.09
C ASN A 140 3.46 -0.40 19.89
N GLN A 141 4.56 0.31 20.15
CA GLN A 141 4.56 1.77 20.30
C GLN A 141 4.55 2.54 18.97
N GLU A 142 4.96 1.87 17.90
CA GLU A 142 4.97 2.33 16.52
C GLU A 142 3.57 2.36 15.88
N VAL A 143 2.57 1.72 16.49
CA VAL A 143 1.22 1.62 15.93
C VAL A 143 0.43 2.91 16.20
N GLY A 144 -0.06 3.55 15.14
CA GLY A 144 -1.04 4.64 15.23
C GLY A 144 -2.44 4.12 15.53
N VAL A 145 -3.24 4.88 16.28
CA VAL A 145 -4.56 4.47 16.76
C VAL A 145 -5.61 5.50 16.33
N MET A 146 -6.57 5.09 15.52
CA MET A 146 -7.74 5.90 15.20
C MET A 146 -8.98 5.28 15.85
N VAL A 147 -9.73 6.07 16.60
CA VAL A 147 -10.97 5.65 17.23
C VAL A 147 -12.12 6.23 16.42
N GLU A 148 -12.88 5.39 15.74
CA GLU A 148 -13.98 5.80 14.87
C GLU A 148 -15.33 5.37 15.45
N GLY A 149 -16.18 6.36 15.76
CA GLY A 149 -17.54 6.12 16.22
C GLY A 149 -18.52 5.97 15.06
N HIS A 150 -19.44 5.01 15.17
CA HIS A 150 -20.56 4.82 14.23
C HIS A 150 -21.88 4.73 14.99
N THR A 151 -22.95 5.19 14.35
CA THR A 151 -24.33 5.10 14.84
C THR A 151 -25.18 4.25 13.90
N ASP A 152 -26.39 3.91 14.32
CA ASP A 152 -27.43 3.54 13.36
C ASP A 152 -28.13 4.79 12.82
N ASP A 153 -29.09 4.57 11.93
CA ASP A 153 -29.93 5.57 11.27
C ASP A 153 -31.07 6.10 12.17
N VAL A 154 -31.12 5.72 13.45
CA VAL A 154 -32.12 6.25 14.38
C VAL A 154 -31.69 7.66 14.79
N GLU A 155 -32.59 8.62 14.70
CA GLU A 155 -32.33 9.99 15.13
C GLU A 155 -32.04 10.05 16.63
N VAL A 156 -31.06 10.86 17.01
CA VAL A 156 -30.80 11.18 18.41
C VAL A 156 -31.99 11.96 18.94
N LEU A 157 -32.63 11.46 20.00
CA LEU A 157 -33.83 12.10 20.55
C LEU A 157 -33.53 13.54 21.02
N PRO A 158 -34.35 14.53 20.63
CA PRO A 158 -34.21 15.91 21.08
C PRO A 158 -34.46 16.00 22.59
N GLY A 159 -33.40 16.18 23.36
CA GLY A 159 -33.46 16.22 24.83
C GLY A 159 -32.10 16.25 25.52
N THR A 160 -31.05 15.78 24.84
CA THR A 160 -29.66 15.93 25.29
C THR A 160 -29.18 17.32 24.87
N LYS A 161 -29.13 18.30 25.78
CA LYS A 161 -28.79 19.72 25.47
C LYS A 161 -27.46 19.94 24.73
N THR A 162 -26.63 18.91 24.58
CA THR A 162 -25.25 18.97 24.06
C THR A 162 -24.98 18.07 22.86
N ILE A 163 -25.94 17.29 22.37
CA ILE A 163 -25.77 16.40 21.21
C ILE A 163 -26.82 16.78 20.17
N ALA A 164 -26.40 17.41 19.07
CA ALA A 164 -27.30 17.87 18.02
C ALA A 164 -27.80 16.72 17.14
N ASP A 165 -26.91 15.79 16.79
CA ASP A 165 -27.20 14.70 15.85
C ASP A 165 -26.29 13.48 16.04
N ASN A 166 -26.35 12.54 15.08
CA ASN A 166 -25.50 11.35 15.06
C ASN A 166 -24.02 11.64 14.78
N TRP A 167 -23.68 12.80 14.17
CA TRP A 167 -22.28 13.22 14.04
C TRP A 167 -21.71 13.51 15.42
N ASP A 168 -22.38 14.38 16.19
CA ASP A 168 -21.98 14.72 17.55
C ASP A 168 -21.85 13.47 18.42
N LEU A 169 -22.86 12.59 18.38
CA LEU A 169 -22.86 11.35 19.18
C LEU A 169 -21.64 10.48 18.85
N SER A 170 -21.36 10.28 17.56
CA SER A 170 -20.25 9.44 17.11
C SER A 170 -18.88 10.01 17.52
N VAL A 171 -18.67 11.31 17.33
CA VAL A 171 -17.41 11.99 17.68
C VAL A 171 -17.20 12.07 19.18
N LEU A 172 -18.25 12.35 19.96
CA LEU A 172 -18.17 12.44 21.43
C LEU A 172 -17.82 11.08 22.05
N ARG A 173 -18.39 9.98 21.55
CA ARG A 173 -18.05 8.62 21.98
C ARG A 173 -16.61 8.26 21.65
N ALA A 174 -16.17 8.54 20.43
CA ALA A 174 -14.77 8.34 20.05
C ALA A 174 -13.82 9.15 20.94
N THR A 175 -14.16 10.40 21.24
CA THR A 175 -13.38 11.28 22.12
C THR A 175 -13.31 10.76 23.55
N GLU A 176 -14.40 10.21 24.11
CA GLU A 176 -14.39 9.60 25.44
C GLU A 176 -13.42 8.41 25.50
N ILE A 177 -13.46 7.54 24.48
CA ILE A 177 -12.55 6.40 24.38
C ILE A 177 -11.10 6.88 24.24
N THR A 178 -10.82 7.83 23.36
CA THR A 178 -9.48 8.43 23.23
C THR A 178 -8.97 8.98 24.56
N ARG A 179 -9.81 9.69 25.32
CA ARG A 179 -9.45 10.21 26.65
C ARG A 179 -9.13 9.07 27.61
N MET A 180 -9.88 7.97 27.58
CA MET A 180 -9.58 6.80 28.40
C MET A 180 -8.27 6.14 28.01
N LEU A 181 -8.02 5.90 26.72
CA LEU A 181 -6.79 5.29 26.22
C LEU A 181 -5.56 6.11 26.65
N THR A 182 -5.64 7.43 26.50
CA THR A 182 -4.56 8.35 26.87
C THR A 182 -4.33 8.44 28.38
N GLN A 183 -5.40 8.52 29.19
CA GLN A 183 -5.30 8.47 30.66
C GLN A 183 -4.69 7.16 31.18
N LYS A 184 -4.82 6.08 30.41
CA LYS A 184 -4.21 4.78 30.73
C LYS A 184 -2.77 4.66 30.26
N GLY A 185 -2.20 5.70 29.64
CA GLY A 185 -0.79 5.79 29.30
C GLY A 185 -0.47 5.57 27.82
N LEU A 186 -1.47 5.60 26.93
CA LEU A 186 -1.21 5.70 25.50
C LEU A 186 -0.82 7.14 25.15
N SER A 187 0.21 7.32 24.31
CA SER A 187 0.70 8.65 23.97
C SER A 187 -0.35 9.45 23.16
N PRO A 188 -0.67 10.71 23.51
CA PRO A 188 -1.72 11.47 22.85
C PRO A 188 -1.50 11.74 21.34
N ASP A 189 -0.25 11.85 20.92
CA ASP A 189 0.16 12.03 19.51
C ASP A 189 -0.11 10.79 18.64
N ARG A 190 -0.40 9.64 19.26
CA ARG A 190 -0.73 8.39 18.57
C ARG A 190 -2.22 8.14 18.39
N VAL A 191 -3.09 8.96 18.98
CA VAL A 191 -4.53 8.66 19.06
C VAL A 191 -5.38 9.75 18.43
N THR A 192 -6.14 9.40 17.41
CA THR A 192 -7.05 10.32 16.70
C THR A 192 -8.50 9.88 16.87
N PRO A 193 -9.36 10.69 17.53
CA PRO A 193 -10.80 10.44 17.53
C PRO A 193 -11.44 10.88 16.20
N SER A 194 -12.39 10.11 15.70
CA SER A 194 -13.15 10.34 14.46
C SER A 194 -14.59 9.85 14.63
N GLY A 195 -15.53 10.42 13.89
CA GLY A 195 -16.93 9.99 13.86
C GLY A 195 -17.42 9.87 12.42
N ARG A 196 -18.33 8.94 12.17
CA ARG A 196 -18.94 8.72 10.84
C ARG A 196 -20.47 8.79 10.85
N ALA A 197 -21.08 9.07 12.00
CA ALA A 197 -22.52 8.92 12.18
C ALA A 197 -23.01 7.57 11.60
N TYR A 198 -24.10 7.59 10.83
CA TYR A 198 -24.68 6.42 10.16
C TYR A 198 -24.25 6.26 8.69
N PHE A 199 -23.37 7.13 8.18
CA PHE A 199 -23.01 7.18 6.75
C PHE A 199 -22.03 6.08 6.32
N GLN A 200 -21.51 5.29 7.26
CA GLN A 200 -20.65 4.12 7.02
C GLN A 200 -21.24 2.88 7.73
N PRO A 201 -22.40 2.37 7.28
CA PRO A 201 -23.05 1.22 7.92
C PRO A 201 -22.24 -0.06 7.65
N ALA A 202 -22.10 -0.90 8.69
CA ALA A 202 -21.57 -2.26 8.54
C ALA A 202 -22.61 -3.21 7.92
N ASP A 203 -23.89 -2.92 8.12
CA ASP A 203 -25.02 -3.69 7.60
C ASP A 203 -26.08 -2.70 7.08
N THR A 204 -26.39 -2.75 5.79
CA THR A 204 -27.38 -1.85 5.15
C THR A 204 -28.82 -2.27 5.41
N GLY A 205 -29.03 -3.39 6.12
CA GLY A 205 -30.36 -3.85 6.51
C GLY A 205 -31.06 -2.90 7.47
N ARG A 206 -32.40 -2.96 7.52
CA ARG A 206 -33.24 -2.15 8.41
C ARG A 206 -33.70 -2.89 9.68
N THR A 207 -33.15 -4.08 9.93
CA THR A 207 -33.53 -4.92 11.07
C THR A 207 -32.90 -4.46 12.37
N ALA A 208 -33.45 -4.87 13.52
CA ALA A 208 -32.85 -4.59 14.83
C ALA A 208 -31.41 -5.14 14.94
N ALA A 209 -31.13 -6.29 14.31
CA ALA A 209 -29.80 -6.87 14.25
C ALA A 209 -28.83 -6.02 13.41
N ALA A 210 -29.26 -5.52 12.25
CA ALA A 210 -28.44 -4.61 11.42
C ALA A 210 -28.13 -3.30 12.14
N LYS A 211 -29.13 -2.68 12.78
CA LYS A 211 -28.94 -1.49 13.62
C LYS A 211 -27.95 -1.75 14.76
N ALA A 212 -28.05 -2.90 15.43
CA ALA A 212 -27.11 -3.27 16.50
C ALA A 212 -25.66 -3.43 15.99
N LYS A 213 -25.45 -3.96 14.78
CA LYS A 213 -24.11 -4.00 14.16
C LYS A 213 -23.60 -2.61 13.77
N ASN A 214 -24.48 -1.72 13.31
CA ASN A 214 -24.09 -0.36 12.91
C ASN A 214 -23.67 0.51 14.10
N ARG A 215 -24.31 0.32 15.26
CA ARG A 215 -23.90 0.94 16.54
C ARG A 215 -22.62 0.27 17.06
N ARG A 216 -21.48 0.73 16.57
CA ARG A 216 -20.15 0.20 16.92
C ARG A 216 -19.12 1.32 17.03
N THR A 217 -18.05 1.04 17.75
CA THR A 217 -16.80 1.80 17.66
C THR A 217 -15.74 0.92 17.03
N GLU A 218 -15.05 1.43 16.02
CA GLU A 218 -13.89 0.79 15.42
C GLU A 218 -12.62 1.45 15.97
N ILE A 219 -11.74 0.65 16.57
CA ILE A 219 -10.39 1.09 16.93
C ILE A 219 -9.46 0.53 15.85
N ILE A 220 -8.98 1.43 14.99
CA ILE A 220 -8.25 1.15 13.78
C ILE A 220 -6.77 1.37 14.07
N LEU A 221 -6.00 0.30 13.99
CA LEU A 221 -4.58 0.27 14.29
C LEU A 221 -3.80 0.28 12.98
N THR A 222 -3.02 1.34 12.79
CA THR A 222 -2.24 1.57 11.57
C THR A 222 -0.76 1.34 11.88
N PRO A 223 -0.08 0.39 11.20
CA PRO A 223 1.35 0.18 11.38
C PRO A 223 2.13 1.40 10.86
N ASP A 224 3.34 1.59 11.38
CA ASP A 224 4.25 2.59 10.84
C ASP A 224 4.81 2.13 9.49
N LEU A 225 4.44 2.86 8.43
CA LEU A 225 4.88 2.60 7.05
C LEU A 225 6.05 3.50 6.63
N THR A 226 6.69 4.21 7.55
CA THR A 226 7.79 5.14 7.26
C THR A 226 8.92 4.48 6.47
N GLU A 227 9.31 3.26 6.81
CA GLU A 227 10.37 2.53 6.07
C GLU A 227 9.95 2.17 4.65
N VAL A 228 8.69 1.77 4.45
CA VAL A 228 8.14 1.48 3.12
C VAL A 228 8.13 2.74 2.26
N TYR A 229 7.76 3.90 2.82
CA TYR A 229 7.78 5.18 2.12
C TYR A 229 9.21 5.62 1.75
N LYS A 230 10.20 5.38 2.63
CA LYS A 230 11.61 5.63 2.31
C LYS A 230 12.08 4.81 1.11
N VAL A 231 11.74 3.51 1.04
CA VAL A 231 12.04 2.68 -0.12
C VAL A 231 11.38 3.27 -1.37
N LEU A 232 10.13 3.73 -1.28
CA LEU A 232 9.43 4.36 -2.41
C LEU A 232 10.00 5.73 -2.82
N GLY A 233 10.87 6.35 -2.02
CA GLY A 233 11.32 7.72 -2.23
C GLY A 233 10.21 8.76 -2.01
N ILE A 234 9.15 8.36 -1.31
CA ILE A 234 8.04 9.24 -0.93
C ILE A 234 8.37 9.79 0.46
N GLN A 235 8.38 11.11 0.61
CA GLN A 235 8.45 11.71 1.93
C GLN A 235 7.12 11.45 2.63
N ALA A 236 7.15 10.72 3.75
CA ALA A 236 5.98 10.57 4.60
C ALA A 236 5.56 11.96 5.11
N GLN A 237 4.38 12.44 4.66
CA GLN A 237 3.79 13.64 5.25
C GLN A 237 3.30 13.25 6.66
N LYS A 238 3.88 13.89 7.68
CA LYS A 238 3.38 13.84 9.06
C LYS A 238 2.08 14.62 9.17
#